data_AF-A0A9D6F8H1-F1
#
_entry.id   AF-A0A9D6F8H1-F1
#
_cell.length_a   1.000
_cell.length_b   1.000
_cell.length_c   1.000
_cell.angle_alpha   90.00
_cell.angle_beta   90.00
_cell.angle_gamma   90.00
#
_symmetry.space_group_name_H-M   'P 1'
#
loop_
_entity.id
_entity.type
_entity.pdbx_description
1 polymer ?
#
loop_
_entity_poly.entity_id
_entity_poly.type
_entity_poly.pdbx_seq_one_letter_code
_entity_poly.pdbx_strand_id
1 'polypeptide(L)' 'MLGELLGEEKGKVTMHRVIRSRGRGHKIEITFQTTGKLTGIDHKDIGTYYSVIRPGGFLFGQGQGIIMTKDGEAISWV' A
#
# COMPACT_ATOMS: atom_id res chain seq x y z
N MET A 1 21.92 -1.79 -11.82
CA MET A 1 20.82 -1.16 -12.59
C MET A 1 19.56 -1.97 -12.33
N LEU A 2 18.42 -1.35 -12.02
CA LEU A 2 17.20 -2.03 -11.52
C LEU A 2 16.31 -2.66 -12.62
N GLY A 3 16.71 -2.61 -13.89
CA GLY A 3 15.93 -3.12 -15.02
C GLY A 3 15.01 -2.06 -15.64
N GLU A 4 13.99 -2.52 -16.39
CA GLU A 4 12.94 -1.67 -16.96
C GLU A 4 11.97 -1.17 -15.87
N LEU A 5 11.58 0.10 -15.94
CA LEU A 5 10.63 0.68 -14.99
C LEU A 5 9.21 0.18 -15.30
N LEU A 6 8.71 -0.73 -14.47
CA LEU A 6 7.33 -1.23 -14.59
C LEU A 6 6.30 -0.24 -14.09
N GLY A 7 6.63 0.62 -13.14
CA GLY A 7 5.72 1.63 -12.66
C GLY A 7 6.30 2.57 -11.63
N GLU A 8 5.66 3.72 -11.50
CA GLU A 8 5.95 4.73 -10.50
C GLU A 8 4.64 5.38 -10.04
N GLU A 9 4.59 5.77 -8.78
CA GLU A 9 3.43 6.43 -8.21
C GLU A 9 3.83 7.51 -7.22
N LYS A 10 2.96 8.51 -7.07
CA LYS A 10 3.07 9.55 -6.06
C LYS A 10 1.72 9.74 -5.40
N GLY A 11 1.74 9.91 -4.08
CA GLY A 11 0.51 10.05 -3.33
C GLY A 11 0.72 10.64 -1.95
N LYS A 12 -0.28 10.42 -1.10
CA LYS A 12 -0.27 10.85 0.29
C LYS A 12 -0.88 9.77 1.17
N VAL A 13 -0.44 9.75 2.42
CA VAL A 13 -1.14 9.02 3.47
C VAL A 13 -2.33 9.86 3.92
N THR A 14 -3.53 9.28 3.87
CA THR A 14 -4.80 9.92 4.23
C THR A 14 -5.23 9.59 5.66
N MET A 15 -4.69 8.53 6.26
CA MET A 15 -4.99 8.11 7.62
C MET A 15 -3.76 7.46 8.27
N HIS A 16 -3.55 7.75 9.55
CA HIS A 16 -2.63 7.02 10.43
C HIS A 16 -3.37 6.61 11.69
N ARG A 17 -3.22 5.35 12.10
CA ARG A 17 -3.81 4.84 13.33
C ARG A 17 -2.88 3.83 13.99
N VAL A 18 -2.67 4.02 15.30
CA VAL A 18 -2.11 2.96 16.14
C VAL A 18 -3.24 2.01 16.53
N ILE A 19 -3.09 0.74 16.21
CA ILE A 19 -4.09 -0.30 16.51
C ILE A 19 -3.53 -1.34 17.47
N ARG A 20 -4.42 -2.02 18.19
CA ARG A 20 -4.00 -3.00 19.20
C ARG A 20 -3.23 -4.15 18.52
N SER A 21 -2.02 -4.41 18.99
CA SER A 21 -1.24 -5.60 18.62
C SER A 21 -1.69 -6.80 19.44
N ARG A 22 -1.71 -8.00 18.83
CA ARG A 22 -1.97 -9.27 19.52
C ARG A 22 -0.71 -9.85 20.21
N GLY A 23 0.41 -9.12 20.20
CA GLY A 23 1.68 -9.56 20.80
C GLY A 23 2.62 -8.40 21.10
N ARG A 24 3.92 -8.68 21.22
CA ARG A 24 4.95 -7.64 21.39
C ARG A 24 5.22 -6.97 20.04
N GLY A 25 4.91 -5.68 19.92
CA GLY A 25 5.18 -4.87 18.72
C GLY A 25 4.20 -3.72 18.54
N HIS A 26 4.68 -2.59 18.02
CA HIS A 26 3.83 -1.47 17.60
C HIS A 26 3.12 -1.86 16.30
N LYS A 27 1.79 -1.90 16.32
CA LYS A 27 0.98 -2.13 15.11
C LYS A 27 0.43 -0.79 14.62
N ILE A 28 0.80 -0.41 13.40
CA ILE A 28 0.39 0.83 12.76
C ILE A 28 -0.42 0.47 11.52
N GLU A 29 -1.53 1.15 11.34
CA GLU A 29 -2.39 1.10 10.16
C GLU A 29 -2.32 2.45 9.46
N ILE A 30 -2.20 2.41 8.14
CA ILE A 30 -2.26 3.59 7.28
C ILE A 30 -3.24 3.33 6.15
N THR A 31 -3.89 4.40 5.69
CA THR A 31 -4.56 4.42 4.38
C THR A 31 -3.83 5.43 3.51
N PHE A 32 -3.55 5.08 2.27
CA PHE A 32 -2.92 5.96 1.31
C PHE A 32 -3.78 6.11 0.07
N GLN A 33 -3.54 7.18 -0.67
CA GLN A 33 -4.09 7.39 -1.99
C GLN A 33 -2.98 7.91 -2.90
N THR A 34 -2.78 7.24 -4.03
CA THR A 34 -1.72 7.54 -5.00
C THR A 34 -2.27 7.64 -6.40
N THR A 35 -1.47 8.24 -7.28
CA THR A 35 -1.67 8.24 -8.72
C THR A 35 -0.33 7.96 -9.38
N GLY A 36 -0.34 7.23 -10.49
CA GLY A 36 0.89 6.81 -11.12
C GLY A 36 0.69 6.21 -12.50
N LYS A 37 1.77 5.63 -13.02
CA LYS A 37 1.75 4.81 -14.23
C LYS A 37 2.20 3.40 -13.89
N LEU A 38 1.49 2.41 -14.39
CA LEU A 38 1.88 1.01 -14.35
C LEU A 38 1.88 0.48 -15.79
N THR A 39 3.04 0.02 -16.26
CA THR A 39 3.28 -0.42 -17.65
C THR A 39 2.80 0.62 -18.69
N GLY A 40 2.98 1.90 -18.38
CA GLY A 40 2.55 3.03 -19.21
C GLY A 40 1.09 3.50 -19.04
N ILE A 41 0.26 2.75 -18.31
CA ILE A 41 -1.16 3.04 -18.08
C ILE A 41 -1.34 3.91 -16.83
N ASP A 42 -2.03 5.04 -16.98
CA ASP A 42 -2.39 5.92 -15.87
C ASP A 42 -3.39 5.22 -14.92
N HIS A 43 -3.10 5.23 -13.63
CA HIS A 43 -3.99 4.68 -12.61
C HIS A 43 -4.06 5.55 -11.35
N LYS A 44 -5.08 5.28 -10.54
CA LYS A 44 -5.18 5.68 -9.13
C LYS A 44 -5.16 4.43 -8.26
N ASP A 45 -4.51 4.48 -7.12
CA ASP A 45 -4.57 3.43 -6.11
C ASP A 45 -5.04 4.02 -4.77
N ILE A 46 -5.83 3.22 -4.06
CA ILE A 46 -6.21 3.49 -2.68
C ILE A 46 -6.13 2.17 -1.92
N GLY A 47 -5.33 2.17 -0.85
CA GLY A 47 -5.06 0.99 -0.06
C GLY A 47 -5.00 1.28 1.42
N THR A 48 -5.39 0.29 2.21
CA THR A 48 -5.15 0.25 3.65
C THR A 48 -4.15 -0.86 3.94
N TYR A 49 -3.08 -0.51 4.62
CA TYR A 49 -2.01 -1.42 5.01
C TYR A 49 -1.75 -1.29 6.50
N TYR A 50 -1.53 -2.42 7.17
CA TYR A 50 -0.98 -2.41 8.52
C TYR A 50 0.36 -3.10 8.56
N SER A 51 1.22 -2.64 9.47
CA SER A 51 2.49 -3.29 9.80
C SER A 51 2.63 -3.51 11.30
N VAL A 52 3.38 -4.53 11.68
CA VAL A 52 3.79 -4.82 13.04
C VAL A 52 5.22 -5.36 13.05
N ILE A 53 6.06 -4.81 13.92
CA ILE A 53 7.39 -5.36 14.20
C ILE A 53 7.20 -6.58 15.10
N ARG A 54 7.67 -7.75 14.65
CA ARG A 54 7.58 -9.02 15.40
C ARG A 54 8.89 -9.32 16.16
N PRO A 55 8.89 -10.25 17.14
CA PRO A 55 10.11 -10.71 17.78
C PRO A 55 11.16 -11.12 16.73
N GLY A 56 12.40 -10.65 16.86
CA GLY A 56 13.44 -10.82 15.84
C GLY A 56 13.58 -9.63 14.87
N GLY A 57 12.77 -8.58 15.03
CA GLY A 57 12.96 -7.29 14.35
C GLY A 57 12.42 -7.22 12.92
N PHE A 58 11.81 -8.29 12.41
CA PHE A 58 11.21 -8.29 11.08
C PHE A 58 9.85 -7.58 11.05
N LEU A 59 9.58 -6.87 9.96
CA LEU A 59 8.32 -6.21 9.70
C LEU A 59 7.36 -7.21 9.04
N PHE A 60 6.22 -7.46 9.68
CA PHE A 60 5.11 -8.16 9.06
C PHE A 60 4.02 -7.15 8.69
N GLY A 61 3.43 -7.30 7.52
CA GLY A 61 2.30 -6.48 7.12
C GLY A 61 1.33 -7.20 6.21
N GLN A 62 0.12 -6.65 6.16
CA GLN A 62 -0.93 -7.04 5.24
C GLN A 62 -1.65 -5.77 4.81
N GLY A 63 -2.16 -5.76 3.59
CA GLY A 63 -2.99 -4.69 3.12
C GLY A 63 -3.98 -5.17 2.10
N GLN A 64 -4.92 -4.31 1.80
CA GLN A 64 -5.87 -4.48 0.72
C GLN A 64 -6.08 -3.13 0.04
N GLY A 65 -6.40 -3.16 -1.25
CA GLY A 65 -6.70 -1.95 -1.98
C GLY A 65 -7.21 -2.22 -3.38
N ILE A 66 -7.37 -1.12 -4.12
CA ILE A 66 -7.91 -1.13 -5.47
C ILE A 66 -7.13 -0.16 -6.34
N ILE A 67 -6.68 -0.67 -7.48
CA ILE A 67 -6.10 0.12 -8.55
C ILE A 67 -7.18 0.31 -9.61
N MET A 68 -7.36 1.54 -10.08
CA MET A 68 -8.38 1.89 -11.08
C MET A 68 -7.77 2.74 -12.21
N THR A 69 -8.05 2.38 -13.46
CA THR A 69 -7.66 3.16 -14.64
C THR A 69 -8.66 4.30 -14.90
N LYS A 70 -8.33 5.24 -15.79
CA LYS A 70 -9.26 6.31 -16.19
C LYS A 70 -10.53 5.77 -16.88
N ASP A 71 -10.42 4.62 -17.52
CA ASP A 71 -11.51 3.98 -18.28
C ASP A 71 -12.41 3.10 -17.39
N GLY A 72 -12.14 3.06 -16.08
CA GLY A 72 -12.96 2.38 -15.10
C GLY A 72 -12.62 0.91 -14.88
N GLU A 73 -11.56 0.39 -15.49
CA GLU A 73 -11.02 -0.93 -15.18
C GLU A 73 -10.46 -0.90 -13.75
N ALA A 74 -10.66 -2.00 -13.01
CA ALA A 74 -10.20 -2.08 -11.63
C ALA A 74 -9.65 -3.46 -11.29
N ILE A 75 -8.61 -3.49 -10.45
CA ILE A 75 -8.08 -4.70 -9.83
C ILE A 75 -8.02 -4.51 -8.32
N SER A 76 -8.31 -5.58 -7.58
CA SER A 76 -8.11 -5.62 -6.13
C SER A 76 -6.88 -6.43 -5.78
N TRP A 77 -6.11 -5.96 -4.82
CA TRP A 77 -5.00 -6.69 -4.20
C TRP A 77 -5.37 -6.99 -2.74
N VAL A 78 -5.14 -8.23 -2.30
CA VAL A 78 -5.53 -8.79 -0.98
C VAL A 78 -4.42 -9.63 -0.37
#